data_AF-A0A7R9J4F1-F1
#
_entry.id   AF-A0A7R9J4F1-F1
#
_cell.length_a   1.000
_cell.length_b   1.000
_cell.length_c   1.000
_cell.angle_alpha   90.00
_cell.angle_beta   90.00
_cell.angle_gamma   90.00
#
_symmetry.space_group_name_H-M   'P 1'
#
loop_
_entity.id
_entity.type
_entity.pdbx_description
1 polymer ?
#
loop_
_entity_poly.entity_id
_entity_poly.type
_entity_poly.pdbx_seq_one_letter_code
_entity_poly.pdbx_strand_id
1 'polypeptide(L)'
;MQKQCRPYGQCEYDHVIKSQLVDQKYTNIWNASSTAEDGEIEVRISISVEDVSNFDEEFTSEKPQLTPPKDPRPLSEVEQALFKDFTYMADWC
;
A
#
# COMPACT_ATOMS: atom_id res chain seq x y z
N MET A 1 25.81 -8.52 -6.45
CA MET A 1 25.50 -8.19 -7.86
C MET A 1 26.51 -8.90 -8.74
N GLN A 2 26.15 -10.00 -9.39
CA GLN A 2 27.05 -10.64 -10.36
C GLN A 2 26.40 -10.51 -11.74
N LYS A 3 27.12 -9.89 -12.67
CA LYS A 3 26.74 -9.86 -14.09
C LYS A 3 27.37 -11.09 -14.73
N GLN A 4 26.55 -12.01 -15.23
CA GLN A 4 27.04 -13.03 -16.14
C GLN A 4 26.72 -12.60 -17.57
N CYS A 5 27.76 -12.47 -18.37
CA CYS A 5 27.65 -12.15 -19.79
C CYS A 5 27.98 -13.42 -20.60
N ARG A 6 27.10 -13.78 -21.52
CA ARG A 6 27.35 -14.89 -22.47
C ARG A 6 28.21 -14.40 -23.66
N PRO A 7 28.82 -15.30 -24.45
CA PRO A 7 29.83 -14.95 -25.47
C PRO A 7 29.35 -14.00 -26.58
N TYR A 8 28.04 -13.80 -26.72
CA TYR A 8 27.42 -12.94 -27.73
C TYR A 8 26.67 -11.73 -27.14
N GLY A 9 27.23 -11.11 -26.10
CA GLY A 9 26.90 -9.73 -25.72
C GLY A 9 25.57 -9.50 -25.01
N GLN A 10 24.81 -10.53 -24.66
CA GLN A 10 23.68 -10.40 -23.75
C GLN A 10 24.14 -10.65 -22.31
N CYS A 11 24.12 -9.59 -21.51
CA CYS A 11 24.28 -9.68 -20.05
C CYS A 11 22.87 -9.64 -19.44
N GLU A 12 22.39 -10.76 -18.89
CA GLU A 12 21.14 -10.83 -18.15
C GLU A 12 21.43 -10.74 -16.64
N TYR A 13 20.52 -10.10 -15.90
CA TYR A 13 20.55 -10.13 -14.44
C TYR A 13 19.81 -11.40 -13.97
N ASP A 14 20.38 -12.13 -13.01
CA ASP A 14 19.86 -13.42 -12.56
C ASP A 14 18.37 -13.36 -12.19
N HIS A 15 17.60 -14.23 -12.85
CA HIS A 15 16.15 -14.39 -12.76
C HIS A 15 15.65 -14.91 -11.39
N VAL A 16 16.57 -15.15 -10.45
CA VAL A 16 16.36 -15.89 -9.19
C VAL A 16 15.54 -15.10 -8.16
N ILE A 17 15.55 -13.76 -8.19
CA ILE A 17 14.85 -12.97 -7.16
C ILE A 17 13.33 -12.94 -7.36
N LYS A 18 12.84 -13.08 -8.60
CA LYS A 18 11.39 -13.11 -8.86
C LYS A 18 10.74 -14.40 -8.36
N SER A 19 11.41 -15.56 -8.47
CA SER A 19 10.82 -16.82 -8.02
C SER A 19 10.80 -16.95 -6.50
N GLN A 20 11.83 -16.47 -5.80
CA GLN A 20 11.87 -16.56 -4.33
C GLN A 20 10.79 -15.69 -3.64
N LEU A 21 10.48 -14.51 -4.18
CA LEU A 21 9.39 -13.67 -3.66
C LEU A 21 8.01 -14.25 -3.97
N VAL A 22 7.88 -14.92 -5.12
CA VAL A 22 6.64 -15.62 -5.51
C VAL A 22 6.40 -16.86 -4.64
N ASP A 23 7.44 -17.67 -4.38
CA ASP A 23 7.35 -18.86 -3.52
C ASP A 23 7.07 -18.51 -2.05
N GLN A 24 7.68 -17.44 -1.51
CA GLN A 24 7.37 -16.97 -0.15
C GLN A 24 5.92 -16.47 -0.01
N LYS A 25 5.29 -16.03 -1.11
CA LYS A 25 3.91 -15.52 -1.10
C LYS A 25 2.87 -16.65 -1.08
N TYR A 26 3.12 -17.78 -1.73
CA TYR A 26 2.17 -18.90 -1.76
C TYR A 26 1.99 -19.60 -0.40
N THR A 27 3.00 -19.57 0.47
CA THR A 27 2.93 -20.15 1.81
C THR A 27 1.93 -19.42 2.73
N ASN A 28 1.71 -18.12 2.50
CA ASN A 28 0.81 -17.30 3.33
C ASN A 28 -0.65 -17.37 2.88
N ILE A 29 -0.93 -17.88 1.67
CA ILE A 29 -2.30 -18.04 1.14
C ILE A 29 -3.02 -19.22 1.81
N TRP A 30 -2.27 -20.25 2.25
CA TRP A 30 -2.84 -21.46 2.86
C TRP A 30 -3.49 -21.25 4.24
N ASN A 31 -3.28 -20.11 4.89
CA ASN A 31 -3.89 -19.79 6.19
C ASN A 31 -5.19 -18.97 6.09
N ALA A 32 -5.58 -18.52 4.88
CA ALA A 32 -6.69 -17.60 4.67
C ALA A 32 -7.86 -18.23 3.90
N SER A 33 -8.21 -19.48 4.22
CA SER A 33 -9.41 -20.12 3.67
C SER A 33 -10.36 -20.50 4.79
N SER A 34 -11.23 -19.56 5.15
CA SER A 34 -12.52 -19.87 5.80
C SER A 34 -13.63 -18.85 5.49
N THR A 35 -13.38 -17.80 4.69
CA THR A 35 -14.40 -16.75 4.45
C THR A 35 -14.54 -16.28 2.99
N ALA A 36 -13.96 -16.96 2.00
CA ALA A 36 -14.14 -16.58 0.60
C ALA A 36 -15.12 -17.54 -0.07
N GLU A 37 -16.39 -17.12 -0.19
CA GLU A 37 -17.40 -17.77 -1.02
C GLU A 37 -17.09 -17.45 -2.50
N ASP A 38 -16.79 -18.50 -3.28
CA ASP A 38 -16.92 -18.65 -4.74
C ASP A 38 -16.48 -17.51 -5.69
N GLY A 39 -15.63 -16.59 -5.24
CA GLY A 39 -15.02 -15.54 -6.07
C GLY A 39 -13.56 -15.86 -6.40
N GLU A 40 -13.18 -15.68 -7.67
CA GLU A 40 -11.80 -15.68 -8.13
C GLU A 40 -10.96 -14.77 -7.21
N ILE A 41 -10.00 -15.35 -6.49
CA ILE A 41 -9.17 -14.60 -5.54
C ILE A 41 -8.21 -13.73 -6.35
N GLU A 42 -8.62 -12.49 -6.64
CA GLU A 42 -7.72 -11.48 -7.21
C GLU A 42 -6.69 -11.07 -6.16
N VAL A 43 -5.50 -11.66 -6.26
CA VAL A 43 -4.40 -11.36 -5.34
C VAL A 43 -3.85 -9.97 -5.66
N ARG A 44 -4.15 -8.98 -4.81
CA ARG A 44 -3.48 -7.66 -4.85
C ARG A 44 -2.02 -7.80 -4.41
N ILE A 45 -1.11 -7.21 -5.17
CA ILE A 45 0.33 -7.23 -4.89
C ILE A 45 0.71 -5.86 -4.33
N SER A 46 1.33 -5.85 -3.15
CA SER A 46 2.05 -4.67 -2.64
C SER A 46 3.54 -5.00 -2.68
N ILE A 47 4.32 -4.17 -3.37
CA ILE A 47 5.76 -4.43 -3.61
C ILE A 47 6.67 -3.74 -2.59
N SER A 48 6.15 -2.80 -1.80
CA SER A 48 6.86 -2.10 -0.72
C SER A 48 5.89 -1.57 0.34
N VAL A 49 6.43 -1.02 1.43
CA VAL A 49 5.63 -0.43 2.54
C VAL A 49 4.92 0.87 2.16
N GLU A 50 5.41 1.56 1.13
CA GLU A 50 4.87 2.83 0.62
C GLU A 50 4.17 2.62 -0.74
N ASP A 51 3.99 1.36 -1.17
CA ASP A 51 3.37 1.05 -2.44
C ASP A 51 1.88 1.38 -2.41
N VAL A 52 1.49 2.29 -3.31
CA VAL A 52 0.11 2.75 -3.50
C VAL A 52 -0.41 2.42 -4.90
N SER A 53 0.25 1.51 -5.63
CA SER A 53 -0.10 1.17 -7.02
C SER A 53 -1.49 0.53 -7.20
N ASN A 54 -2.11 0.09 -6.10
CA ASN A 54 -3.48 -0.41 -6.08
C ASN A 54 -4.53 0.70 -5.88
N PHE A 55 -4.11 1.95 -5.71
CA PHE A 55 -4.96 3.14 -5.63
C PHE A 55 -4.87 3.90 -6.96
N ASP A 56 -5.85 4.78 -7.20
CA ASP A 56 -5.89 5.58 -8.43
C ASP A 56 -4.75 6.62 -8.44
N GLU A 57 -4.06 6.71 -9.58
CA GLU A 57 -2.98 7.67 -9.80
C GLU A 57 -3.47 9.12 -9.69
N GLU A 58 -4.76 9.38 -9.97
CA GLU A 58 -5.39 10.70 -9.82
C GLU A 58 -5.14 11.26 -8.40
N PHE A 59 -5.22 10.43 -7.36
CA PHE A 59 -5.05 10.86 -5.97
C PHE A 59 -3.62 10.67 -5.47
N THR A 60 -2.94 9.58 -5.82
CA THR A 60 -1.59 9.29 -5.27
C THR A 60 -0.52 10.22 -5.84
N SER A 61 -0.78 10.86 -6.98
CA SER A 61 0.11 11.86 -7.57
C SER A 61 -0.04 13.26 -6.95
N GLU A 62 -1.11 13.50 -6.18
CA GLU A 62 -1.31 14.77 -5.49
C GLU A 62 -0.32 14.98 -4.34
N LYS A 63 -0.05 16.25 -4.00
CA LYS A 63 0.80 16.57 -2.85
C LYS A 63 0.05 16.23 -1.55
N PRO A 64 0.62 15.43 -0.64
CA PRO A 64 -0.02 15.07 0.63
C PRO A 64 -0.02 16.28 1.58
N GLN A 65 -1.06 17.10 1.51
CA GLN A 65 -1.20 18.30 2.33
C GLN A 65 -2.64 18.54 2.75
N LEU A 66 -2.83 19.09 3.95
CA LEU A 66 -4.12 19.56 4.40
C LEU A 66 -4.41 20.91 3.74
N THR A 67 -5.33 20.91 2.77
CA THR A 67 -5.78 22.14 2.11
C THR A 67 -6.62 22.97 3.07
N PRO A 68 -6.28 24.25 3.32
CA PRO A 68 -7.10 25.12 4.16
C PRO A 68 -8.54 25.27 3.62
N PRO A 69 -9.53 25.56 4.48
CA PRO A 69 -10.88 25.86 4.02
C PRO A 69 -10.92 27.01 3.01
N LYS A 70 -11.77 26.90 1.99
CA LYS A 70 -11.92 27.92 0.92
C LYS A 70 -12.31 29.30 1.46
N ASP A 71 -13.13 29.31 2.50
CA ASP A 71 -13.48 30.51 3.26
C ASP A 71 -12.88 30.41 4.66
N PRO A 72 -11.77 31.12 4.95
CA PRO A 72 -11.10 31.11 6.24
C PRO A 72 -11.96 31.81 7.30
N ARG A 73 -13.00 31.12 7.78
CA ARG A 73 -13.79 31.56 8.92
C ARG A 73 -13.26 30.87 10.19
N PRO A 74 -12.76 31.62 11.18
CA PRO A 74 -12.46 31.05 12.48
C PRO A 74 -13.71 30.41 13.09
N LEU A 75 -13.56 29.20 13.62
CA LEU A 75 -14.62 28.55 14.38
C LEU A 75 -14.69 29.19 15.78
N SER A 76 -15.91 29.45 16.24
CA SER A 76 -16.18 29.87 17.63
C SER A 76 -15.89 28.74 18.62
N GLU A 77 -15.77 29.07 19.92
CA GLU A 77 -15.56 28.06 20.97
C GLU A 77 -16.65 27.00 21.01
N VAL A 78 -17.91 27.39 20.75
CA VAL A 78 -19.05 26.46 20.72
C VAL A 78 -18.95 25.50 19.54
N GLU A 79 -18.52 25.97 18.37
CA GLU A 79 -18.30 25.12 17.19
C GLU A 79 -17.12 24.18 17.40
N GLN A 80 -16.03 24.66 18.01
CA GLN A 80 -14.89 23.81 18.37
C GLN A 80 -15.27 22.73 19.40
N ALA A 81 -16.16 23.05 20.34
CA ALA A 81 -16.63 22.10 21.35
C ALA A 81 -17.40 20.91 20.75
N LEU A 82 -17.88 21.00 19.50
CA LEU A 82 -18.48 19.85 18.78
C LEU A 82 -17.48 18.72 18.52
N PHE A 83 -16.17 19.01 18.53
CA PHE A 83 -15.09 18.04 18.30
C PHE A 83 -14.46 17.50 19.58
N LYS A 84 -15.00 17.82 20.77
CA LYS A 84 -14.37 17.50 22.07
C LYS A 84 -14.08 16.02 22.31
N ASP A 85 -14.85 15.12 21.70
CA ASP A 85 -14.75 13.67 21.85
C ASP A 85 -14.26 12.99 20.54
N PHE A 86 -13.60 13.74 19.65
CA PHE A 86 -13.10 13.22 18.37
C PHE A 86 -11.87 12.32 18.53
N THR A 87 -11.07 12.53 19.57
CA THR A 87 -9.79 11.83 19.75
C THR A 87 -10.02 10.39 20.18
N TYR A 88 -9.49 9.45 19.40
CA TYR A 88 -9.46 8.02 19.72
C TYR A 88 -8.05 7.46 19.49
N MET A 89 -7.62 6.57 20.38
CA MET A 89 -6.38 5.80 20.23
C MET A 89 -6.71 4.35 20.55
N ALA A 90 -6.37 3.44 19.64
CA ALA A 90 -6.60 2.02 19.87
C ALA A 90 -5.61 1.50 20.92
N ASP A 91 -6.04 0.53 21.73
CA ASP A 91 -5.21 -0.06 22.80
C ASP A 91 -3.99 -0.84 22.27
N TRP A 92 -3.95 -1.12 20.97
CA TRP A 92 -2.86 -1.85 20.31
C TRP A 92 -1.81 -0.95 19.63
N CYS A 93 -1.81 0.36 19.94
CA CYS A 93 -0.84 1.31 19.42
C CYS A 93 0.52 1.26 20.13
#